data_AF-A0A940ENA8-F1
#
_entry.id   AF-A0A940ENA8-F1
#
_cell.length_a   1.000
_cell.length_b   1.000
_cell.length_c   1.000
_cell.angle_alpha   90.00
_cell.angle_beta   90.00
_cell.angle_gamma   90.00
#
_symmetry.space_group_name_H-M   'P 1'
#
loop_
_entity.id
_entity.type
_entity.pdbx_description
1 polymer ?
#
loop_
_entity_poly.entity_id
_entity_poly.type
_entity_poly.pdbx_seq_one_letter_code
_entity_poly.pdbx_strand_id
1 'polypeptide(L)'
;MLKSVSQWLTRGLSKVFTAVAIASSLTLTAVAEEAADLPPLDPAYVGIHGMALMNKNSTVFASHMPLYKKPHDVQLIYKLKMAGNLALSQLVKHNDLVTIKPEKFNLQRLMRGEEMVLKADVYLGHFERDGELIYPDMDIVFDELLFVRELKELEPSSNSQSYELVSYNSKSDRLLVHKIQQAPSYDHILHVDLTSGCPQTIRTSSATPRLNELLSRFLHCGTLKPLYYETEDFKPEAKSEYH
;
A
#
# COMPACT_ATOMS: atom_id res chain seq x y z
N MET A 1 -19.21 -58.16 -43.65
CA MET A 1 -17.72 -58.13 -43.72
C MET A 1 -17.27 -57.24 -42.56
N LEU A 2 -16.47 -57.60 -41.56
CA LEU A 2 -15.55 -58.71 -41.29
C LEU A 2 -15.61 -59.08 -39.78
N LYS A 3 -15.51 -60.39 -39.52
CA LYS A 3 -14.87 -61.16 -38.43
C LYS A 3 -14.36 -60.38 -37.19
N SER A 4 -14.82 -60.68 -35.96
CA SER A 4 -14.43 -61.82 -35.08
C SER A 4 -12.96 -61.81 -34.64
N VAL A 5 -12.68 -61.80 -33.33
CA VAL A 5 -11.91 -62.84 -32.59
C VAL A 5 -12.12 -62.68 -31.07
N SER A 6 -12.26 -63.82 -30.41
CA SER A 6 -12.63 -64.06 -29.01
C SER A 6 -11.47 -64.05 -28.01
N GLN A 7 -11.88 -63.95 -26.75
CA GLN A 7 -11.17 -64.20 -25.47
C GLN A 7 -10.55 -65.60 -25.31
N TRP A 8 -9.87 -65.72 -24.15
CA TRP A 8 -9.58 -66.88 -23.26
C TRP A 8 -8.09 -67.28 -23.23
N LEU A 9 -7.31 -66.98 -22.18
CA LEU A 9 -7.25 -67.48 -20.78
C LEU A 9 -6.13 -68.52 -20.60
N THR A 10 -5.15 -68.27 -19.71
CA THR A 10 -4.85 -69.08 -18.51
C THR A 10 -3.44 -68.85 -17.92
N ARG A 11 -3.42 -68.82 -16.57
CA ARG A 11 -2.38 -69.29 -15.60
C ARG A 11 -0.99 -68.62 -15.70
N GLY A 12 -0.47 -67.92 -14.70
CA GLY A 12 -0.50 -68.14 -13.25
C GLY A 12 0.89 -68.60 -12.81
N LEU A 13 1.60 -67.84 -11.96
CA LEU A 13 2.50 -68.38 -10.94
C LEU A 13 2.91 -67.30 -9.92
N SER A 14 2.75 -67.68 -8.66
CA SER A 14 3.07 -66.97 -7.43
C SER A 14 4.57 -66.71 -7.26
N LYS A 15 4.96 -65.50 -6.83
CA LYS A 15 6.14 -65.29 -5.98
C LYS A 15 5.84 -64.24 -4.92
N VAL A 16 5.65 -64.75 -3.71
CA VAL A 16 5.64 -64.04 -2.43
C VAL A 16 6.99 -63.34 -2.26
N PHE A 17 6.99 -62.02 -2.05
CA PHE A 17 8.14 -61.29 -1.53
C PHE A 17 7.75 -60.68 -0.19
N THR A 18 8.39 -61.20 0.86
CA THR A 18 8.23 -60.81 2.26
C THR A 18 8.88 -59.45 2.50
N ALA A 19 8.17 -58.61 3.26
CA ALA A 19 8.52 -57.24 3.63
C ALA A 19 9.71 -57.13 4.60
N VAL A 20 10.45 -56.03 4.51
CA VAL A 20 11.00 -55.31 5.68
C VAL A 20 10.94 -53.82 5.36
N ALA A 21 9.96 -53.10 5.91
CA ALA A 21 9.90 -51.65 5.91
C ALA A 21 10.37 -51.15 7.29
N ILE A 22 11.54 -50.52 7.34
CA ILE A 22 12.07 -49.88 8.55
C ILE A 22 11.40 -48.51 8.64
N ALA A 23 10.36 -48.40 9.47
CA ALA A 23 9.75 -47.12 9.80
C ALA A 23 10.59 -46.42 10.88
N SER A 24 11.55 -45.58 10.46
CA SER A 24 12.21 -44.63 11.35
C SER A 24 11.26 -43.47 11.62
N SER A 25 10.63 -43.47 12.79
CA SER A 25 9.84 -42.35 13.30
C SER A 25 10.77 -41.19 13.67
N LEU A 26 10.98 -40.24 12.74
CA LEU A 26 11.50 -38.93 13.08
C LEU A 26 10.39 -38.15 13.80
N THR A 27 10.50 -38.03 15.12
CA THR A 27 9.71 -37.06 15.88
C THR A 27 10.23 -35.66 15.58
N LEU A 28 9.52 -34.93 14.71
CA LEU A 28 9.70 -33.49 14.56
C LEU A 28 9.24 -32.82 15.86
N THR A 29 10.18 -32.34 16.66
CA THR A 29 9.89 -31.36 17.71
C THR A 29 9.62 -30.03 17.04
N ALA A 30 8.34 -29.64 16.99
CA ALA A 30 7.95 -28.28 16.64
C ALA A 30 8.44 -27.34 17.75
N VAL A 31 9.49 -26.57 17.48
CA VAL A 31 9.88 -25.45 18.32
C VAL A 31 8.85 -24.36 18.05
N ALA A 32 7.94 -24.12 18.99
CA ALA A 32 7.05 -22.98 18.93
C ALA A 32 7.91 -21.72 19.17
N GLU A 33 8.10 -20.93 18.13
CA GLU A 33 8.73 -19.62 18.22
C GLU A 33 7.75 -18.70 18.98
N GLU A 34 8.09 -18.40 20.23
CA GLU A 34 7.34 -17.47 21.08
C GLU A 34 7.42 -16.09 20.42
N ALA A 35 6.30 -15.63 19.85
CA ALA A 35 6.23 -14.33 19.20
C ALA A 35 6.61 -13.26 20.22
N ALA A 36 7.76 -12.61 20.02
CA ALA A 36 8.22 -11.53 20.90
C ALA A 36 7.15 -10.43 20.97
N ASP A 37 6.75 -10.05 22.19
CA ASP A 37 5.81 -8.97 22.41
C ASP A 37 6.30 -7.68 21.74
N LEU A 38 5.44 -7.04 20.94
CA LEU A 38 5.76 -5.77 20.32
C LEU A 38 6.05 -4.72 21.39
N PRO A 39 7.03 -3.81 21.17
CA PRO A 39 7.29 -2.74 22.12
C PRO A 39 6.03 -1.90 22.36
N PRO A 40 5.91 -1.20 23.50
CA PRO A 40 4.79 -0.29 23.73
C PRO A 40 4.72 0.79 22.64
N LEU A 41 3.52 1.29 22.37
CA LEU A 41 3.32 2.39 21.42
C LEU A 41 4.01 3.66 21.94
N ASP A 42 4.80 4.32 21.10
CA ASP A 42 5.46 5.58 21.43
C ASP A 42 4.42 6.72 21.51
N PRO A 43 4.25 7.39 22.67
CA PRO A 43 3.30 8.49 22.82
C PRO A 43 3.56 9.68 21.87
N ALA A 44 4.79 9.82 21.35
CA ALA A 44 5.13 10.87 20.41
C ALA A 44 4.42 10.73 19.04
N TYR A 45 3.79 9.58 18.76
CA TYR A 45 2.98 9.34 17.57
C TYR A 45 1.47 9.56 17.78
N VAL A 46 1.06 10.13 18.92
CA VAL A 46 -0.35 10.44 19.17
C VAL A 46 -0.70 11.80 18.55
N GLY A 47 -1.55 11.82 17.53
CA GLY A 47 -1.93 13.04 16.82
C GLY A 47 -3.22 12.88 16.01
N ILE A 48 -3.54 13.93 15.26
CA ILE A 48 -4.56 13.89 14.21
C ILE A 48 -3.82 13.58 12.91
N HIS A 49 -4.05 12.40 12.36
CA HIS A 49 -3.32 11.94 11.18
C HIS A 49 -4.20 12.07 9.94
N GLY A 50 -4.07 13.19 9.24
CA GLY A 50 -4.77 13.43 7.98
C GLY A 50 -4.44 12.38 6.93
N MET A 51 -5.44 11.99 6.14
CA MET A 51 -5.26 11.01 5.07
C MET A 51 -5.91 11.49 3.79
N ALA A 52 -5.22 11.31 2.66
CA ALA A 52 -5.81 11.42 1.33
C ALA A 52 -6.47 10.10 0.95
N LEU A 53 -7.74 10.18 0.51
CA LEU A 53 -8.47 9.04 0.01
C LEU A 53 -8.35 8.98 -1.51
N MET A 54 -8.02 7.79 -2.00
CA MET A 54 -7.84 7.51 -3.42
C MET A 54 -8.54 6.21 -3.78
N ASN A 55 -8.90 6.02 -5.05
CA ASN A 55 -9.56 4.79 -5.48
C ASN A 55 -9.01 4.20 -6.78
N LYS A 56 -9.11 2.87 -6.89
CA LYS A 56 -9.05 2.17 -8.16
C LYS A 56 -10.15 1.13 -8.21
N ASN A 57 -11.02 1.25 -9.22
CA ASN A 57 -12.24 0.46 -9.35
C ASN A 57 -13.10 0.61 -8.07
N SER A 58 -13.36 -0.48 -7.35
CA SER A 58 -14.09 -0.51 -6.08
C SER A 58 -13.20 -0.47 -4.84
N THR A 59 -11.87 -0.51 -5.00
CA THR A 59 -10.92 -0.45 -3.89
C THR A 59 -10.65 1.01 -3.55
N VAL A 60 -10.79 1.35 -2.27
CA VAL A 60 -10.43 2.65 -1.71
C VAL A 60 -9.22 2.47 -0.82
N PHE A 61 -8.30 3.42 -0.91
CA PHE A 61 -7.10 3.47 -0.09
C PHE A 61 -7.08 4.79 0.68
N ALA A 62 -6.47 4.77 1.85
CA ALA A 62 -6.09 5.94 2.63
C ALA A 62 -4.57 6.05 2.62
N SER A 63 -4.04 7.12 2.04
CA SER A 63 -2.63 7.49 2.18
C SER A 63 -2.52 8.48 3.32
N HIS A 64 -1.66 8.22 4.30
CA HIS A 64 -1.30 9.25 5.27
C HIS A 64 -0.68 10.44 4.54
N MET A 65 -0.87 11.64 5.08
CA MET A 65 -0.28 12.87 4.58
C MET A 65 0.96 13.19 5.44
N PRO A 66 2.14 12.63 5.11
CA PRO A 66 3.30 12.73 5.98
C PRO A 66 3.96 14.11 5.94
N LEU A 67 4.67 14.43 7.01
CA LEU A 67 5.60 15.54 7.11
C LEU A 67 6.96 15.01 7.60
N TYR A 68 8.02 15.80 7.54
CA TYR A 68 9.36 15.35 7.96
C TYR A 68 9.55 15.11 9.46
N LYS A 69 8.58 15.47 10.30
CA LYS A 69 8.71 15.47 11.77
C LYS A 69 7.60 14.64 12.40
N LYS A 70 7.92 13.98 13.52
CA LYS A 70 6.92 13.35 14.39
C LYS A 70 5.80 14.35 14.73
N PRO A 71 4.54 13.90 14.81
CA PRO A 71 4.09 12.51 14.70
C PRO A 71 3.83 12.04 13.26
N HIS A 72 4.24 12.83 12.25
CA HIS A 72 3.84 12.64 10.85
C HIS A 72 4.95 12.09 9.94
N ASP A 73 6.09 11.69 10.50
CA ASP A 73 7.30 11.22 9.79
C ASP A 73 7.18 9.78 9.25
N VAL A 74 6.00 9.43 8.73
CA VAL A 74 5.70 8.08 8.25
C VAL A 74 4.85 8.15 7.00
N GLN A 75 5.39 7.68 5.88
CA GLN A 75 4.61 7.43 4.68
C GLN A 75 3.93 6.08 4.83
N LEU A 76 2.60 6.03 4.80
CA LEU A 76 1.85 4.78 4.86
C LEU A 76 0.61 4.82 3.97
N ILE A 77 0.22 3.64 3.50
CA ILE A 77 -1.00 3.44 2.71
C ILE A 77 -1.75 2.24 3.27
N TYR A 78 -3.03 2.47 3.57
CA TYR A 78 -3.97 1.45 3.96
C TYR A 78 -5.03 1.24 2.89
N LYS A 79 -5.53 0.01 2.81
CA LYS A 79 -6.78 -0.30 2.14
C LYS A 79 -7.93 -0.17 3.12
N LEU A 80 -9.01 0.44 2.66
CA LEU A 80 -10.21 0.62 3.47
C LEU A 80 -11.26 -0.44 3.13
N LYS A 81 -12.01 -0.84 4.15
CA LYS A 81 -13.17 -1.71 3.98
C LYS A 81 -14.39 -0.86 3.65
N MET A 82 -14.88 -1.00 2.41
CA MET A 82 -15.98 -0.20 1.88
C MET A 82 -17.37 -0.83 2.04
N ALA A 83 -17.48 -2.00 2.66
CA ALA A 83 -18.74 -2.71 2.80
C ALA A 83 -19.78 -1.83 3.54
N GLY A 84 -20.83 -1.42 2.83
CA GLY A 84 -21.89 -0.56 3.37
C GLY A 84 -21.65 0.95 3.26
N ASN A 85 -20.49 1.42 2.81
CA ASN A 85 -20.18 2.85 2.70
C ASN A 85 -20.13 3.33 1.24
N LEU A 86 -21.28 3.23 0.56
CA LEU A 86 -21.41 3.64 -0.85
C LEU A 86 -21.18 5.15 -1.05
N ALA A 87 -21.62 5.97 -0.09
CA ALA A 87 -21.47 7.42 -0.15
C ALA A 87 -19.98 7.83 -0.23
N LEU A 88 -19.14 7.31 0.66
CA LEU A 88 -17.71 7.57 0.63
C LEU A 88 -17.06 7.02 -0.65
N SER A 89 -17.44 5.82 -1.08
CA SER A 89 -16.91 5.23 -2.32
C SER A 89 -17.20 6.10 -3.55
N GLN A 90 -18.42 6.62 -3.64
CA GLN A 90 -18.82 7.53 -4.73
C GLN A 90 -18.10 8.88 -4.63
N LEU A 91 -17.99 9.44 -3.43
CA LEU A 91 -17.28 10.70 -3.21
C LEU A 91 -15.83 10.61 -3.68
N VAL A 92 -15.09 9.58 -3.25
CA VAL A 92 -13.67 9.39 -3.65
C VAL A 92 -13.54 9.10 -5.14
N LYS A 93 -14.51 8.40 -5.75
CA LYS A 93 -14.46 8.06 -7.19
C LYS A 93 -14.64 9.26 -8.11
N HIS A 94 -15.42 10.25 -7.69
CA HIS A 94 -15.90 11.32 -8.56
C HIS A 94 -15.24 12.69 -8.31
N ASN A 95 -14.28 12.76 -7.40
CA ASN A 95 -13.60 13.99 -7.05
C ASN A 95 -12.08 13.82 -7.10
N ASP A 96 -11.37 14.90 -7.42
CA ASP A 96 -9.92 14.87 -7.61
C ASP A 96 -9.15 14.65 -6.30
N LEU A 97 -9.66 15.22 -5.20
CA LEU A 97 -9.08 15.07 -3.87
C LEU A 97 -10.19 14.95 -2.84
N VAL A 98 -10.14 13.87 -2.06
CA VAL A 98 -10.94 13.70 -0.84
C VAL A 98 -9.96 13.45 0.28
N THR A 99 -10.09 14.16 1.39
CA THR A 99 -9.26 13.95 2.58
C THR A 99 -10.14 13.63 3.78
N ILE A 100 -9.56 12.92 4.75
CA ILE A 100 -10.19 12.70 6.04
C ILE A 100 -9.33 13.28 7.15
N LYS A 101 -10.01 13.77 8.18
CA LYS A 101 -9.44 14.19 9.45
C LYS A 101 -9.98 13.27 10.55
N PRO A 102 -9.24 12.21 10.89
CA PRO A 102 -9.63 11.31 11.98
C PRO A 102 -9.62 12.01 13.34
N GLU A 103 -10.30 11.40 14.31
CA GLU A 103 -10.06 11.69 15.72
C GLU A 103 -8.60 11.41 16.12
N LYS A 104 -8.19 11.88 17.30
CA LYS A 104 -6.81 11.70 17.76
C LYS A 104 -6.53 10.22 18.07
N PHE A 105 -5.49 9.65 17.47
CA PHE A 105 -5.05 8.27 17.73
C PHE A 105 -3.53 8.17 17.64
N ASN A 106 -2.97 6.98 17.97
CA ASN A 106 -1.54 6.73 17.81
C ASN A 106 -1.26 6.10 16.43
N LEU A 107 -0.50 6.77 15.57
CA LEU A 107 -0.19 6.30 14.21
C LEU A 107 0.49 4.92 14.18
N GLN A 108 1.24 4.56 15.21
CA GLN A 108 1.94 3.28 15.27
C GLN A 108 1.00 2.07 15.24
N ARG A 109 -0.29 2.25 15.59
CA ARG A 109 -1.30 1.20 15.44
C ARG A 109 -1.45 0.80 13.97
N LEU A 110 -1.55 1.78 13.07
CA LEU A 110 -1.58 1.54 11.63
C LEU A 110 -0.20 1.06 11.12
N MET A 111 0.91 1.57 11.65
CA MET A 111 2.25 1.08 11.26
C MET A 111 2.44 -0.42 11.56
N ARG A 112 1.73 -0.95 12.56
CA ARG A 112 1.75 -2.37 12.95
C ARG A 112 0.77 -3.23 12.16
N GLY A 113 0.01 -2.65 11.23
CA GLY A 113 -0.99 -3.39 10.48
C GLY A 113 -2.28 -3.68 11.25
N GLU A 114 -2.57 -2.95 12.34
CA GLU A 114 -3.83 -3.14 13.06
C GLU A 114 -5.05 -2.84 12.17
N GLU A 115 -6.02 -3.75 12.17
CA GLU A 115 -7.37 -3.48 11.71
C GLU A 115 -8.10 -2.62 12.74
N MET A 116 -8.63 -1.47 12.34
CA MET A 116 -9.32 -0.58 13.27
C MET A 116 -10.37 0.30 12.60
N VAL A 117 -11.33 0.74 13.41
CA VAL A 117 -12.33 1.74 13.02
C VAL A 117 -11.95 3.07 13.66
N LEU A 118 -11.90 4.12 12.85
CA LEU A 118 -11.67 5.48 13.30
C LEU A 118 -12.82 6.37 12.87
N LYS A 119 -13.26 7.23 13.79
CA LYS A 119 -14.17 8.32 13.47
C LYS A 119 -13.41 9.41 12.76
N ALA A 120 -13.94 9.90 11.63
CA ALA A 120 -13.29 10.94 10.85
C ALA A 120 -14.27 11.88 10.17
N ASP A 121 -13.89 13.15 10.11
CA ASP A 121 -14.52 14.13 9.25
C ASP A 121 -13.99 13.96 7.81
N VAL A 122 -14.88 13.94 6.84
CA VAL A 122 -14.59 13.75 5.41
C VAL A 122 -14.72 15.08 4.68
N TYR A 123 -13.66 15.48 4.00
CA TYR A 123 -13.56 16.74 3.25
C TYR A 123 -13.44 16.49 1.76
N LEU A 124 -14.11 17.31 0.96
CA LEU A 124 -13.83 17.48 -0.46
C LEU A 124 -12.70 18.51 -0.60
N GLY A 125 -11.56 18.13 -1.16
CA GLY A 125 -10.33 18.94 -1.13
C GLY A 125 -9.47 18.66 0.10
N HIS A 126 -8.55 19.57 0.41
CA HIS A 126 -7.55 19.40 1.47
C HIS A 126 -8.05 19.95 2.81
N PHE A 127 -8.20 19.09 3.83
CA PHE A 127 -8.84 19.46 5.10
C PHE A 127 -8.14 20.59 5.89
N GLU A 128 -6.83 20.78 5.75
CA GLU A 128 -6.09 21.87 6.43
C GLU A 128 -6.03 23.17 5.63
N ARG A 129 -6.55 23.17 4.39
CA ARG A 129 -6.45 24.31 3.49
C ARG A 129 -7.85 24.80 3.13
N ASP A 130 -8.33 24.43 1.96
CA ASP A 130 -9.54 24.93 1.32
C ASP A 130 -10.66 23.88 1.24
N GLY A 131 -10.49 22.72 1.89
CA GLY A 131 -11.45 21.62 1.81
C GLY A 131 -12.81 21.92 2.45
N GLU A 132 -13.88 21.48 1.78
CA GLU A 132 -15.25 21.57 2.27
C GLU A 132 -15.62 20.31 3.07
N LEU A 133 -16.13 20.48 4.29
CA LEU A 133 -16.63 19.37 5.10
C LEU A 133 -17.91 18.78 4.49
N ILE A 134 -17.86 17.51 4.08
CA ILE A 134 -18.99 16.81 3.46
C ILE A 134 -19.71 15.91 4.47
N TYR A 135 -18.94 15.12 5.23
CA TYR A 135 -19.50 14.21 6.24
C TYR A 135 -18.75 14.35 7.56
N PRO A 136 -19.39 14.79 8.64
CA PRO A 136 -18.78 14.77 9.96
C PRO A 136 -18.86 13.36 10.58
N ASP A 137 -17.89 13.03 11.45
CA ASP A 137 -17.92 11.87 12.34
C ASP A 137 -18.28 10.52 11.66
N MET A 138 -17.76 10.27 10.47
CA MET A 138 -17.99 9.04 9.73
C MET A 138 -17.05 7.93 10.23
N ASP A 139 -17.60 6.72 10.43
CA ASP A 139 -16.78 5.55 10.76
C ASP A 139 -16.00 5.08 9.51
N ILE A 140 -14.68 5.10 9.61
CA ILE A 140 -13.74 4.65 8.57
C ILE A 140 -13.05 3.38 9.04
N VAL A 141 -13.20 2.30 8.27
CA VAL A 141 -12.66 0.98 8.61
C VAL A 141 -11.35 0.74 7.85
N PHE A 142 -10.24 0.77 8.58
CA PHE A 142 -8.90 0.44 8.11
C PHE A 142 -8.71 -1.08 8.14
N ASP A 143 -8.48 -1.69 6.98
CA ASP A 143 -8.55 -3.14 6.77
C ASP A 143 -7.16 -3.76 6.61
N GLU A 144 -6.36 -3.25 5.67
CA GLU A 144 -5.10 -3.90 5.30
C GLU A 144 -4.01 -2.85 5.09
N LEU A 145 -2.89 -2.96 5.82
CA LEU A 145 -1.71 -2.17 5.57
C LEU A 145 -1.03 -2.63 4.27
N LEU A 146 -0.90 -1.72 3.32
CA LEU A 146 -0.27 -2.01 2.03
C LEU A 146 1.19 -1.56 1.98
N PHE A 147 1.48 -0.41 2.58
CA PHE A 147 2.81 0.21 2.53
C PHE A 147 3.06 0.98 3.82
N VAL A 148 4.27 0.85 4.37
CA VAL A 148 4.74 1.66 5.50
C VAL A 148 6.23 1.93 5.33
N ARG A 149 6.62 3.18 5.51
CA ARG A 149 8.01 3.62 5.53
C ARG A 149 8.14 4.83 6.42
N GLU A 150 9.01 4.74 7.43
CA GLU A 150 9.41 5.90 8.20
C GLU A 150 10.29 6.84 7.37
N LEU A 151 10.10 8.15 7.53
CA LEU A 151 10.88 9.18 6.85
C LEU A 151 12.20 9.46 7.59
N LYS A 152 12.94 8.39 7.88
CA LYS A 152 14.26 8.41 8.49
C LYS A 152 15.32 8.18 7.42
N GLU A 153 16.49 8.80 7.59
CA GLU A 153 17.66 8.61 6.70
C GLU A 153 17.28 8.81 5.23
N LEU A 154 16.67 9.95 4.94
CA LEU A 154 16.18 10.27 3.60
C LEU A 154 17.33 10.56 2.63
N GLU A 155 17.23 10.01 1.43
CA GLU A 155 18.10 10.36 0.31
C GLU A 155 18.05 11.88 0.04
N PRO A 156 19.18 12.50 -0.34
CA PRO A 156 19.20 13.91 -0.71
C PRO A 156 18.23 14.20 -1.87
N SER A 157 17.62 15.39 -1.83
CA SER A 157 16.81 15.90 -2.93
C SER A 157 17.61 15.89 -4.24
N SER A 158 17.08 15.24 -5.27
CA SER A 158 17.75 15.14 -6.56
C SER A 158 16.75 15.00 -7.70
N ASN A 159 17.25 14.93 -8.93
CA ASN A 159 16.44 14.61 -10.10
C ASN A 159 16.31 13.09 -10.36
N SER A 160 16.80 12.26 -9.43
CA SER A 160 16.65 10.81 -9.46
C SER A 160 15.53 10.43 -8.52
N GLN A 161 14.40 10.00 -9.06
CA GLN A 161 13.22 9.68 -8.27
C GLN A 161 13.07 8.17 -8.15
N SER A 162 12.88 7.66 -6.94
CA SER A 162 12.73 6.24 -6.67
C SER A 162 11.30 5.93 -6.22
N TYR A 163 10.77 4.81 -6.71
CA TYR A 163 9.40 4.37 -6.46
C TYR A 163 9.40 2.94 -5.96
N GLU A 164 8.47 2.65 -5.06
CA GLU A 164 8.21 1.30 -4.59
C GLU A 164 6.96 0.72 -5.27
N LEU A 165 7.03 -0.54 -5.68
CA LEU A 165 5.91 -1.26 -6.28
C LEU A 165 5.18 -2.06 -5.20
N VAL A 166 3.96 -1.65 -4.89
CA VAL A 166 3.14 -2.23 -3.81
C VAL A 166 1.96 -2.97 -4.41
N SER A 167 1.81 -4.26 -4.06
CA SER A 167 0.64 -5.04 -4.46
C SER A 167 -0.51 -4.80 -3.50
N TYR A 168 -1.74 -4.69 -4.02
CA TYR A 168 -2.94 -4.53 -3.19
C TYR A 168 -4.06 -5.52 -3.53
N ASN A 169 -3.79 -6.43 -4.46
CA ASN A 169 -4.63 -7.58 -4.77
C ASN A 169 -3.78 -8.71 -5.38
N SER A 170 -4.43 -9.83 -5.72
CA SER A 170 -3.80 -11.02 -6.33
C SER A 170 -3.55 -10.90 -7.83
N LYS A 171 -3.96 -9.80 -8.47
CA LYS A 171 -3.76 -9.53 -9.90
C LYS A 171 -2.45 -8.77 -10.12
N SER A 172 -2.21 -8.31 -11.35
CA SER A 172 -1.05 -7.49 -11.72
C SER A 172 -1.15 -6.02 -11.28
N ASP A 173 -2.22 -5.64 -10.58
CA ASP A 173 -2.42 -4.26 -10.15
C ASP A 173 -1.42 -3.88 -9.05
N ARG A 174 -0.76 -2.73 -9.21
CA ARG A 174 0.19 -2.19 -8.24
C ARG A 174 -0.08 -0.71 -7.96
N LEU A 175 0.36 -0.26 -6.80
CA LEU A 175 0.65 1.15 -6.54
C LEU A 175 2.13 1.37 -6.78
N LEU A 176 2.48 2.42 -7.51
CA LEU A 176 3.82 3.01 -7.48
C LEU A 176 3.80 4.15 -6.48
N VAL A 177 4.59 4.00 -5.42
CA VAL A 177 4.66 4.96 -4.32
C VAL A 177 6.02 5.65 -4.38
N HIS A 178 6.03 6.97 -4.55
CA HIS A 178 7.26 7.73 -4.55
C HIS A 178 7.91 7.66 -3.16
N LYS A 179 9.18 7.25 -3.10
CA LYS A 179 9.97 7.29 -1.88
C LYS A 179 10.38 8.73 -1.61
N ILE A 180 9.61 9.43 -0.77
CA ILE A 180 9.89 10.81 -0.34
C ILE A 180 11.37 10.93 0.06
N GLN A 181 12.01 11.97 -0.49
CA GLN A 181 13.40 12.37 -0.26
C GLN A 181 13.45 13.58 0.67
N GLN A 182 14.65 14.10 0.98
CA GLN A 182 14.77 15.39 1.65
C GLN A 182 14.13 16.52 0.83
N ALA A 183 13.70 17.59 1.49
CA ALA A 183 13.13 18.76 0.81
C ALA A 183 14.17 19.44 -0.13
N PRO A 184 13.76 19.91 -1.32
CA PRO A 184 12.41 19.80 -1.88
C PRO A 184 12.10 18.37 -2.36
N SER A 185 10.88 17.90 -2.08
CA SER A 185 10.38 16.60 -2.53
C SER A 185 8.89 16.67 -2.80
N TYR A 186 8.22 15.52 -2.88
CA TYR A 186 6.78 15.42 -3.12
C TYR A 186 6.28 14.03 -2.71
N ASP A 187 5.00 13.92 -2.36
CA ASP A 187 4.30 12.64 -2.26
C ASP A 187 3.58 12.37 -3.58
N HIS A 188 3.72 11.16 -4.12
CA HIS A 188 3.11 10.79 -5.38
C HIS A 188 2.79 9.32 -5.40
N ILE A 189 1.54 9.04 -5.73
CA ILE A 189 1.01 7.69 -5.82
C ILE A 189 0.26 7.59 -7.14
N LEU A 190 0.56 6.54 -7.89
CA LEU A 190 -0.20 6.17 -9.07
C LEU A 190 -0.49 4.67 -9.06
N HIS A 191 -1.58 4.29 -9.70
CA HIS A 191 -1.84 2.92 -10.04
C HIS A 191 -1.22 2.56 -11.39
N VAL A 192 -0.68 1.35 -11.47
CA VAL A 192 -0.29 0.69 -12.72
C VAL A 192 -0.79 -0.76 -12.75
N ASP A 193 -1.11 -1.27 -13.95
CA ASP A 193 -1.21 -2.71 -14.18
C ASP A 193 0.12 -3.24 -14.76
N LEU A 194 0.80 -4.14 -14.06
CA LEU A 194 2.07 -4.69 -14.56
C LEU A 194 1.83 -5.68 -15.70
N THR A 195 1.58 -5.15 -16.89
CA THR A 195 1.54 -5.89 -18.17
C THR A 195 2.91 -5.95 -18.83
N SER A 196 3.86 -5.17 -18.33
CA SER A 196 5.25 -5.02 -18.81
C SER A 196 6.18 -4.63 -17.64
N GLY A 197 7.48 -4.52 -17.91
CA GLY A 197 8.43 -4.00 -16.93
C GLY A 197 8.19 -2.52 -16.65
N CYS A 198 8.13 -2.14 -15.37
CA CYS A 198 7.97 -0.75 -14.95
C CYS A 198 9.21 -0.27 -14.19
N PRO A 199 9.85 0.84 -14.61
CA PRO A 199 11.02 1.35 -13.92
C PRO A 199 10.67 1.81 -12.50
N GLN A 200 11.46 1.38 -11.52
CA GLN A 200 11.34 1.85 -10.13
C GLN A 200 12.24 3.06 -9.85
N THR A 201 13.06 3.47 -10.82
CA THR A 201 13.87 4.68 -10.72
C THR A 201 13.81 5.42 -12.05
N ILE A 202 13.53 6.71 -11.98
CA ILE A 202 13.39 7.59 -13.15
C ILE A 202 14.26 8.84 -12.97
N ARG A 203 14.65 9.45 -14.09
CA ARG A 203 15.28 10.76 -14.11
C ARG A 203 14.28 11.82 -14.54
N THR A 204 14.29 12.95 -13.85
CA THR A 204 13.35 14.06 -14.06
C THR A 204 14.08 15.37 -14.32
N SER A 205 13.35 16.41 -14.72
CA SER A 205 13.90 17.74 -14.98
C SER A 205 14.34 18.48 -13.71
N SER A 206 13.71 18.18 -12.57
CA SER A 206 13.96 18.78 -11.26
C SER A 206 13.61 17.81 -10.13
N ALA A 207 13.87 18.22 -8.89
CA ALA A 207 13.50 17.46 -7.69
C ALA A 207 11.99 17.40 -7.43
N THR A 208 11.24 18.40 -7.90
CA THR A 208 9.78 18.48 -7.83
C THR A 208 9.21 18.65 -9.23
N PRO A 209 9.32 17.62 -10.09
CA PRO A 209 8.87 17.67 -11.47
C PRO A 209 7.35 17.76 -11.55
N ARG A 210 6.83 18.41 -12.58
CA ARG A 210 5.38 18.51 -12.80
C ARG A 210 4.76 17.13 -13.02
N LEU A 211 3.50 16.95 -12.59
CA LEU A 211 2.77 15.70 -12.74
C LEU A 211 2.83 15.12 -14.17
N ASN A 212 2.60 15.93 -15.21
CA ASN A 212 2.65 15.47 -16.60
C ASN A 212 4.01 14.88 -17.00
N GLU A 213 5.12 15.40 -16.46
CA GLU A 213 6.43 14.80 -16.68
C GLU A 213 6.50 13.42 -16.03
N LEU A 214 6.06 13.30 -14.76
CA LEU A 214 6.05 12.02 -14.05
C LEU A 214 5.22 10.97 -14.80
N LEU A 215 4.00 11.32 -15.23
CA LEU A 215 3.14 10.40 -15.99
C LEU A 215 3.81 9.94 -17.29
N SER A 216 4.53 10.84 -17.98
CA SER A 216 5.26 10.48 -19.21
C SER A 216 6.36 9.42 -18.98
N ARG A 217 6.98 9.39 -17.79
CA ARG A 217 8.03 8.40 -17.45
C ARG A 217 7.48 7.00 -17.24
N PHE A 218 6.18 6.86 -16.96
CA PHE A 218 5.54 5.60 -16.66
C PHE A 218 4.57 5.11 -17.75
N LEU A 219 4.53 5.75 -18.92
CA LEU A 219 3.62 5.36 -20.04
C LEU A 219 3.79 3.91 -20.50
N HIS A 220 4.98 3.33 -20.29
CA HIS A 220 5.27 1.96 -20.68
C HIS A 220 4.91 0.93 -19.61
N CYS A 221 4.41 1.34 -18.44
CA CYS A 221 4.08 0.48 -17.30
C CYS A 221 2.68 -0.16 -17.38
N GLY A 222 2.00 -0.07 -18.53
CA GLY A 222 0.62 -0.53 -18.69
C GLY A 222 -0.41 0.57 -18.50
N THR A 223 -1.63 0.21 -18.09
CA THR A 223 -2.69 1.15 -17.76
C THR A 223 -2.29 1.95 -16.54
N LEU A 224 -2.27 3.27 -16.68
CA LEU A 224 -1.87 4.19 -15.62
C LEU A 224 -3.08 4.99 -15.14
N LYS A 225 -3.21 5.15 -13.81
CA LYS A 225 -4.13 6.12 -13.20
C LYS A 225 -3.37 6.94 -12.14
N PRO A 226 -3.23 8.26 -12.28
CA PRO A 226 -2.74 9.10 -11.18
C PRO A 226 -3.73 9.02 -10.00
N LEU A 227 -3.21 8.88 -8.78
CA LEU A 227 -4.05 8.76 -7.59
C LEU A 227 -3.84 9.91 -6.62
N TYR A 228 -2.60 10.33 -6.40
CA TYR A 228 -2.29 11.40 -5.46
C TYR A 228 -0.98 12.08 -5.83
N TYR A 229 -0.91 13.40 -5.70
CA TYR A 229 0.30 14.19 -5.96
C TYR A 229 0.28 15.44 -5.07
N GLU A 230 1.25 15.57 -4.17
CA GLU A 230 1.37 16.65 -3.21
C GLU A 230 2.82 17.17 -3.16
N THR A 231 3.00 18.48 -3.22
CA THR A 231 4.33 19.13 -3.26
C THR A 231 4.48 20.25 -2.24
N GLU A 232 3.37 20.84 -1.81
CA GLU A 232 3.33 22.04 -0.98
C GLU A 232 3.99 21.79 0.37
N ASP A 233 3.66 20.67 1.01
CA ASP A 233 4.20 20.29 2.33
C ASP A 233 5.65 19.80 2.29
N PHE A 234 6.21 19.63 1.08
CA PHE A 234 7.56 19.16 0.85
C PHE A 234 8.48 20.21 0.24
N LYS A 235 8.05 21.48 0.22
CA LYS A 235 8.89 22.62 -0.16
C LYS A 235 10.07 22.78 0.82
N PRO A 236 11.18 23.41 0.40
CA PRO A 236 12.26 23.75 1.32
C PRO A 236 11.71 24.68 2.41
N GLU A 237 12.11 24.48 3.68
CA GLU A 237 11.86 25.49 4.71
C GLU A 237 12.46 26.81 4.22
N ALA A 238 11.69 27.90 4.28
CA ALA A 238 12.19 29.22 3.90
C ALA A 238 13.43 29.53 4.73
N LYS A 239 14.58 29.77 4.07
CA LYS A 239 15.76 30.25 4.78
C LYS A 239 15.39 31.60 5.40
N SER A 240 15.29 31.64 6.72
CA SER A 240 15.24 32.89 7.48
C SER A 240 16.47 33.71 7.09
N GLU A 241 16.30 34.78 6.30
CA GLU A 241 17.36 35.71 5.89
C GLU A 241 17.90 36.60 7.04
N TYR A 242 17.78 36.16 8.28
CA TYR A 242 18.37 36.83 9.45
C TYR A 242 19.42 35.94 10.10
N HIS A 243 20.64 35.96 9.54
CA HIS A 243 21.91 35.72 10.24
C HIS A 243 23.02 36.54 9.59
#